data_AF-A0A4Q2TPV1-F1
#
_entry.id   AF-A0A4Q2TPV1-F1
#
_cell.length_a   1.000
_cell.length_b   1.000
_cell.length_c   1.000
_cell.angle_alpha   90.00
_cell.angle_beta   90.00
_cell.angle_gamma   90.00
#
_symmetry.space_group_name_H-M   'P 1'
#
loop_
_entity.id
_entity.type
_entity.pdbx_description
1 polymer ?
#
loop_
_entity_poly.entity_id
_entity_poly.type
_entity_poly.pdbx_seq_one_letter_code
_entity_poly.pdbx_strand_id
1 'polypeptide(L)'
;RLGLHDLPIIGLAKEHEEIYRPGRSLPLQLPMDSPALRLLQRIRDEAHRFANAYHQLLMKKRVEESILDDCPGVSQNRKNLLLRRF
;
A
#
# COMPACT_ATOMS: atom_id res chain seq x y z
N ARG A 1 22.76 -10.73 14.13
CA ARG A 1 22.50 -10.53 12.68
C ARG A 1 21.66 -11.73 12.20
N LEU A 2 20.58 -11.54 11.44
CA LEU A 2 19.58 -12.58 11.13
C LEU A 2 20.01 -13.62 10.06
N GLY A 3 21.25 -13.58 9.54
CA GLY A 3 21.75 -14.58 8.59
C GLY A 3 21.13 -14.53 7.18
N LEU A 4 20.33 -13.52 6.86
CA LEU A 4 19.56 -13.43 5.59
C LEU A 4 20.34 -12.82 4.41
N HIS A 5 21.67 -12.90 4.44
CA HIS A 5 22.52 -12.18 3.48
C HIS A 5 22.43 -12.73 2.05
N ASP A 6 22.04 -14.00 1.89
CA ASP A 6 22.03 -14.71 0.62
C ASP A 6 20.65 -14.71 -0.06
N LEU A 7 19.64 -14.07 0.55
CA LEU A 7 18.33 -13.99 -0.07
C LEU A 7 18.36 -13.07 -1.29
N PRO A 8 17.85 -13.52 -2.45
CA PRO A 8 17.73 -12.66 -3.62
C PRO A 8 16.68 -11.59 -3.35
N ILE A 9 17.08 -10.33 -3.47
CA ILE A 9 16.20 -9.17 -3.31
C ILE A 9 16.21 -8.37 -4.60
N ILE A 10 15.02 -7.96 -5.02
CA ILE A 10 14.81 -7.06 -6.16
C ILE A 10 13.82 -5.96 -5.76
N GLY A 11 13.98 -4.77 -6.35
CA GLY A 11 13.00 -3.69 -6.31
C GLY A 11 12.52 -3.37 -7.72
N LEU A 12 11.26 -2.96 -7.87
CA LEU A 12 10.68 -2.50 -9.13
C LEU A 12 10.36 -1.01 -9.02
N ALA A 13 11.00 -0.17 -9.84
CA ALA A 13 10.71 1.25 -9.89
C ALA A 13 9.35 1.51 -10.55
N LYS A 14 8.57 2.42 -9.98
CA LYS A 14 7.18 2.64 -10.36
C LYS A 14 7.01 3.37 -11.71
N GLU A 15 7.92 4.27 -12.06
CA GLU A 15 7.77 5.11 -13.25
C GLU A 15 8.24 4.44 -14.54
N HIS A 16 9.39 3.77 -14.49
CA HIS A 16 10.06 3.21 -15.67
C HIS A 16 10.14 1.67 -15.65
N GLU A 17 9.51 1.02 -14.65
CA GLU A 17 9.48 -0.45 -14.54
C GLU A 17 10.88 -1.10 -14.46
N GLU A 18 11.85 -0.34 -13.93
CA GLU A 18 13.25 -0.73 -13.83
C GLU A 18 13.49 -1.63 -12.61
N ILE A 19 14.27 -2.70 -12.80
CA ILE A 19 14.58 -3.67 -11.76
C ILE A 19 15.92 -3.33 -11.10
N TYR A 20 15.87 -3.03 -9.81
CA TYR A 20 17.05 -2.75 -8.99
C TYR A 20 17.46 -3.95 -8.15
N ARG A 21 18.76 -4.15 -7.98
CA ARG A 21 19.36 -5.25 -7.22
C ARG A 21 20.41 -4.71 -6.26
N PRO A 22 20.50 -5.21 -5.02
CA PRO A 22 21.57 -4.83 -4.10
C PRO A 22 22.95 -5.03 -4.72
N GLY A 23 23.85 -4.06 -4.52
CA GLY A 23 25.23 -4.11 -5.02
C GLY A 23 25.40 -3.92 -6.53
N ARG A 24 24.34 -3.57 -7.26
CA ARG A 24 24.40 -3.22 -8.69
C ARG A 24 24.02 -1.75 -8.87
N SER A 25 24.87 -0.98 -9.54
CA SER A 25 24.65 0.45 -9.79
C SER A 25 23.64 0.71 -10.90
N LEU A 26 23.58 -0.17 -11.90
CA LEU A 26 22.70 -0.04 -13.05
C LEU A 26 21.44 -0.92 -12.89
N PRO A 27 20.25 -0.39 -13.22
CA PRO A 27 19.03 -1.17 -13.25
C PRO A 27 19.06 -2.21 -14.38
N LEU A 28 18.26 -3.26 -14.23
CA LEU A 28 17.91 -4.16 -15.31
C LEU A 28 16.59 -3.69 -15.92
N GLN A 29 16.62 -3.37 -17.21
CA GLN A 29 15.43 -3.07 -17.99
C GLN A 29 15.00 -4.32 -18.75
N LEU A 30 13.72 -4.67 -18.62
CA LEU A 30 13.11 -5.74 -19.40
C LEU A 30 12.26 -5.15 -20.53
N PRO A 31 12.13 -5.84 -21.67
CA PRO A 31 11.15 -5.48 -22.69
C PRO A 31 9.73 -5.38 -22.11
N MET A 32 8.94 -4.43 -22.58
CA MET A 32 7.57 -4.19 -22.09
C MET A 32 6.63 -5.39 -22.33
N ASP A 33 6.91 -6.19 -23.34
CA ASP A 33 6.19 -7.42 -23.69
C ASP A 33 6.73 -8.65 -22.95
N SER A 34 7.71 -8.48 -22.05
CA SER A 34 8.28 -9.58 -21.27
C SER A 34 7.27 -10.17 -20.28
N PRO A 35 7.05 -11.50 -20.28
CA PRO A 35 6.26 -12.17 -19.26
C PRO A 35 6.79 -11.95 -17.84
N ALA A 36 8.11 -11.85 -17.68
CA ALA A 36 8.73 -11.62 -16.38
C ALA A 36 8.40 -10.22 -15.84
N LEU A 37 8.38 -9.20 -16.70
CA LEU A 37 8.00 -7.86 -16.29
C LEU A 37 6.53 -7.80 -15.85
N ARG A 38 5.63 -8.43 -16.62
CA ARG A 38 4.21 -8.53 -16.26
C ARG A 38 3.99 -9.20 -14.91
N LEU A 39 4.80 -10.21 -14.57
CA LEU A 39 4.73 -10.86 -13.26
C LEU A 39 5.11 -9.89 -12.14
N LEU A 40 6.23 -9.16 -12.31
CA LEU A 40 6.70 -8.19 -11.31
C LEU A 40 5.70 -7.05 -11.11
N GLN A 41 5.08 -6.55 -12.18
CA GLN A 41 4.02 -5.55 -12.12
C GLN A 41 2.82 -6.06 -11.31
N ARG A 42 2.35 -7.29 -11.56
CA ARG A 42 1.24 -7.88 -10.78
C ARG A 42 1.55 -8.00 -9.29
N ILE A 43 2.78 -8.42 -8.94
CA ILE A 43 3.21 -8.50 -7.53
C ILE A 43 3.19 -7.10 -6.89
N ARG A 44 3.70 -6.08 -7.58
CA ARG A 44 3.65 -4.69 -7.12
C ARG A 44 2.21 -4.21 -6.93
N ASP A 45 1.35 -4.45 -7.92
CA ASP A 45 -0.03 -3.98 -7.89
C ASP A 45 -0.80 -4.62 -6.74
N GLU A 46 -0.54 -5.90 -6.44
CA GLU A 46 -1.11 -6.59 -5.30
C GLU A 46 -0.59 -6.04 -3.97
N ALA A 47 0.71 -5.77 -3.86
CA ALA A 47 1.31 -5.13 -2.69
C ALA A 47 0.71 -3.72 -2.45
N HIS A 48 0.54 -2.93 -3.51
CA HIS A 48 -0.13 -1.62 -3.45
C HIS A 48 -1.60 -1.75 -3.08
N ARG A 49 -2.34 -2.70 -3.68
CA ARG A 49 -3.75 -2.96 -3.36
C ARG A 49 -3.91 -3.28 -1.88
N PHE A 50 -3.08 -4.16 -1.35
CA PHE A 50 -3.08 -4.53 0.06
C PHE A 50 -2.76 -3.34 0.97
N ALA A 51 -1.70 -2.59 0.68
CA ALA A 51 -1.32 -1.42 1.47
C ALA A 51 -2.43 -0.35 1.49
N ASN A 52 -3.02 -0.06 0.33
CA ASN A 52 -4.12 0.90 0.21
C ASN A 52 -5.37 0.45 0.97
N ALA A 53 -5.74 -0.83 0.87
CA ALA A 53 -6.86 -1.39 1.61
C ALA A 53 -6.64 -1.30 3.13
N TYR A 54 -5.43 -1.57 3.60
CA TYR A 54 -5.08 -1.44 5.01
C TYR A 54 -5.13 0.02 5.48
N HIS A 55 -4.61 0.96 4.69
CA HIS A 55 -4.75 2.38 4.98
C HIS A 55 -6.21 2.83 5.03
N GLN A 56 -7.06 2.37 4.10
CA GLN A 56 -8.50 2.66 4.12
C GLN A 56 -9.18 2.10 5.38
N LEU A 57 -8.82 0.89 5.81
CA LEU A 57 -9.33 0.31 7.05
C LEU A 57 -8.96 1.15 8.28
N LEU A 58 -7.69 1.55 8.39
CA LEU A 58 -7.22 2.40 9.48
C LEU A 58 -7.90 3.78 9.47
N MET A 59 -8.13 4.36 8.29
CA MET A 59 -8.87 5.62 8.16
C MET A 59 -10.32 5.47 8.62
N LYS A 60 -11.02 4.41 8.21
CA LYS A 60 -12.40 4.14 8.68
C LYS A 60 -12.46 4.03 10.19
N LYS A 61 -11.55 3.26 10.79
CA LYS A 61 -11.49 3.11 12.25
C LYS A 61 -11.24 4.45 12.95
N ARG A 62 -10.34 5.29 12.42
CA ARG A 62 -10.09 6.62 12.98
C ARG A 62 -11.31 7.54 12.86
N VAL A 63 -12.03 7.50 11.74
CA VAL A 63 -13.26 8.30 11.55
C VAL A 63 -14.37 7.84 12.51
N GLU A 64 -14.50 6.53 12.75
CA GLU A 64 -15.38 6.02 13.80
C GLU A 64 -15.00 6.54 15.20
N GLU A 65 -13.70 6.72 15.45
CA GLU A 65 -13.14 7.20 16.72
C GLU A 65 -13.01 8.75 16.82
N SER A 66 -13.36 9.54 15.79
CA SER A 66 -12.90 10.96 15.74
C SER A 66 -13.92 11.99 15.22
N ILE A 67 -13.73 13.22 15.71
CA ILE A 67 -14.43 14.50 15.45
C ILE A 67 -15.83 14.62 16.05
N LEU A 68 -16.69 13.62 15.92
CA LEU A 68 -18.03 13.67 16.51
C LEU A 68 -18.03 13.48 18.03
N ASP A 69 -16.98 12.86 18.58
CA ASP A 69 -16.82 12.65 20.03
C ASP A 69 -16.38 13.93 20.76
N ASP A 70 -15.65 14.81 20.07
CA ASP A 70 -15.18 16.09 20.61
C ASP A 70 -16.22 17.22 20.44
N CYS A 71 -17.36 16.94 19.82
CA CYS A 71 -18.41 17.93 19.58
C CYS A 71 -19.46 17.89 20.71
N PRO A 72 -19.46 18.87 21.63
CA PRO A 72 -20.44 18.90 22.72
C PRO A 72 -21.87 19.05 22.14
N GLY A 73 -22.72 18.05 22.39
CA GLY A 73 -24.13 18.05 21.98
C GLY A 73 -24.50 17.06 20.86
N VAL A 74 -23.55 16.30 20.31
CA VAL A 74 -23.85 15.20 19.38
C VAL A 74 -24.08 13.91 20.16
N SER A 75 -25.29 13.35 20.08
CA SER A 75 -25.59 12.05 20.69
C SER A 75 -25.08 10.89 19.81
N GLN A 76 -24.78 9.74 20.44
CA GLN A 76 -24.30 8.53 19.75
C GLN A 76 -25.18 8.11 18.56
N ASN A 77 -26.51 8.29 18.68
CA ASN A 77 -27.46 8.01 17.60
C ASN A 77 -27.28 8.95 16.40
N ARG A 78 -27.01 10.23 16.65
CA ARG A 78 -26.79 11.24 15.59
C ARG A 78 -25.44 11.03 14.91
N LYS A 79 -24.42 10.59 15.66
CA LYS A 79 -23.10 10.16 15.15
C LYS A 79 -23.23 8.96 14.20
N ASN A 80 -23.90 7.89 14.66
CA ASN A 80 -24.12 6.70 13.84
C ASN A 80 -24.92 6.99 12.55
N LEU A 81 -25.84 7.96 12.59
CA LEU A 81 -26.61 8.36 11.41
C LEU A 81 -25.73 9.08 10.37
N LEU A 82 -24.81 9.95 10.82
CA LEU A 82 -23.88 10.67 9.94
C LEU A 82 -22.86 9.71 9.32
N LEU A 83 -22.24 8.85 10.12
CA LEU A 83 -21.27 7.83 9.66
C LEU A 83 -21.87 6.78 8.71
N ARG A 84 -23.19 6.56 8.75
CA ARG A 84 -23.89 5.67 7.82
C ARG A 84 -24.26 6.34 6.51
N ARG A 85 -24.37 7.67 6.48
CA ARG A 85 -24.89 8.44 5.34
C ARG A 85 -23.79 9.04 4.46
N PHE A 86 -22.61 9.28 5.04
CA PHE A 86 -21.42 9.88 4.46
C PHE A 86 -20.20 9.02 4.76
#